data_AF-A0A5M6IZX8-F1
#
_entry.id   AF-A0A5M6IZX8-F1
#
_cell.length_a   1.000
_cell.length_b   1.000
_cell.length_c   1.000
_cell.angle_alpha   90.00
_cell.angle_beta   90.00
_cell.angle_gamma   90.00
#
_symmetry.space_group_name_H-M   'P 1'
#
loop_
_entity.id
_entity.type
_entity.pdbx_description
1 polymer ?
#
loop_
_entity_poly.entity_id
_entity_poly.type
_entity_poly.pdbx_seq_one_letter_code
_entity_poly.pdbx_strand_id
1 'polypeptide(L)' 'MPDQQTTDPREAMRLVLVMAPSFQGGHSKTGGEVSDFLGIPFPLCMGNLEKAARACGFDPAELWPWLAKVRGAA' A
#
# COMPACT_ATOMS: atom_id res chain seq x y z
N MET A 1 27.76 -10.45 14.83
CA MET A 1 26.39 -11.01 14.75
C MET A 1 25.53 -9.93 14.14
N PRO A 2 24.92 -10.12 12.95
CA PRO A 2 24.12 -9.06 12.36
C PRO A 2 22.86 -8.85 13.21
N ASP A 3 22.57 -7.58 13.53
CA ASP A 3 21.39 -7.14 14.25
C ASP A 3 20.12 -7.75 13.66
N GLN A 4 19.45 -8.59 14.45
CA GLN A 4 18.09 -9.02 14.18
C GLN A 4 17.18 -7.80 14.44
N GLN A 5 17.08 -6.88 13.48
CA GLN A 5 16.05 -5.85 13.49
C GLN A 5 14.70 -6.56 13.41
N THR A 6 14.01 -6.66 14.54
CA THR A 6 12.59 -6.98 14.59
C THR A 6 11.85 -5.82 13.93
N THR A 7 11.67 -5.90 12.60
CA THR A 7 10.82 -4.95 11.88
C THR A 7 9.44 -5.05 12.51
N ASP A 8 8.98 -3.96 13.11
CA ASP A 8 7.65 -3.91 13.71
C ASP A 8 6.64 -4.32 12.62
N PRO A 9 5.75 -5.31 12.86
CA PRO A 9 4.76 -5.73 11.88
C PRO A 9 3.94 -4.58 11.30
N ARG A 10 3.73 -3.51 12.10
CA ARG A 10 3.06 -2.28 11.67
C ARG A 10 3.91 -1.46 10.71
N GLU A 11 5.21 -1.40 10.92
CA GLU A 11 6.13 -0.71 10.02
C GLU A 11 6.26 -1.46 8.68
N ALA A 12 6.33 -2.79 8.72
CA ALA A 12 6.28 -3.62 7.52
C ALA A 12 4.98 -3.39 6.73
N MET A 13 3.83 -3.37 7.40
CA MET A 13 2.54 -3.06 6.77
C MET A 13 2.52 -1.66 6.13
N ARG A 14 3.05 -0.66 6.85
CA ARG A 14 3.18 0.71 6.34
C ARG A 14 4.01 0.75 5.05
N LEU A 15 5.15 0.07 5.02
CA LEU A 15 6.03 0.01 3.85
C LEU A 15 5.33 -0.64 2.65
N VAL A 16 4.60 -1.74 2.87
CA VAL A 16 3.82 -2.38 1.81
C VAL A 16 2.77 -1.42 1.23
N LEU A 17 2.02 -0.73 2.09
CA LEU A 17 1.03 0.27 1.65
C LEU A 17 1.69 1.43 0.88
N VAL A 18 2.83 1.95 1.34
CA VAL A 18 3.56 3.02 0.62
C VAL A 18 4.00 2.57 -0.78
N MET A 19 4.46 1.33 -0.92
CA MET A 19 4.99 0.79 -2.18
C MET A 19 3.92 0.27 -3.13
N ALA A 20 2.77 -0.18 -2.63
CA ALA A 20 1.71 -0.81 -3.41
C ALA A 20 1.25 -0.02 -4.66
N PRO A 21 1.15 1.33 -4.64
CA PRO A 21 0.82 2.11 -5.83
C PRO A 21 1.78 1.91 -7.01
N SER A 22 3.04 1.55 -6.77
CA SER A 22 4.02 1.28 -7.83
C SER A 22 3.76 -0.03 -8.58
N PHE A 23 2.91 -0.90 -8.02
CA PHE A 23 2.50 -2.18 -8.60
C PHE A 23 1.03 -2.18 -9.06
N GLN A 24 0.45 -0.99 -9.28
CA GLN A 24 -0.90 -0.85 -9.84
C GLN A 24 -1.03 -1.54 -11.19
N GLY A 25 -2.25 -1.99 -11.48
CA GLY A 25 -2.59 -2.68 -12.73
C GLY A 25 -2.58 -4.21 -12.63
N GLY A 26 -2.88 -4.86 -13.76
CA GLY A 26 -3.21 -6.29 -13.83
C GLY A 26 -2.10 -7.24 -14.26
N HIS A 27 -0.87 -6.76 -14.39
CA HIS A 27 0.22 -7.51 -15.04
C HIS A 27 1.42 -7.80 -14.13
N SER A 28 1.39 -7.34 -12.88
CA SER A 28 2.49 -7.53 -11.93
C SER A 28 2.24 -8.74 -11.03
N LYS A 29 3.15 -9.72 -11.06
CA LYS A 29 3.16 -10.83 -10.09
C LYS A 29 3.23 -10.30 -8.64
N THR A 30 4.12 -9.34 -8.41
CA THR A 30 4.26 -8.65 -7.11
C THR A 30 2.98 -7.89 -6.73
N GLY A 31 2.25 -7.36 -7.70
CA GLY A 31 0.95 -6.74 -7.46
C GLY A 31 -0.09 -7.74 -6.94
N GLY A 32 -0.08 -8.97 -7.45
CA GLY A 32 -0.90 -10.08 -6.94
C GLY A 32 -0.51 -10.50 -5.52
N GLU A 33 0.79 -10.64 -5.26
CA GLU A 33 1.29 -10.97 -3.91
C GLU A 33 0.93 -9.89 -2.89
N VAL A 34 0.99 -8.62 -3.27
CA VAL A 34 0.56 -7.48 -2.44
C VAL A 34 -0.97 -7.48 -2.24
N SER A 35 -1.75 -7.83 -3.26
CA SER A 35 -3.21 -7.90 -3.12
C SER A 35 -3.63 -9.01 -2.15
N ASP A 36 -2.97 -10.17 -2.22
CA ASP A 36 -3.20 -11.28 -1.31
C ASP A 36 -2.78 -10.93 0.12
N PHE A 37 -1.62 -10.30 0.29
CA PHE A 37 -1.13 -9.86 1.59
C PHE A 37 -2.03 -8.81 2.25
N LEU A 38 -2.53 -7.84 1.48
CA LEU A 38 -3.44 -6.79 1.95
C LEU A 38 -4.91 -7.23 2.02
N GLY A 39 -5.25 -8.41 1.49
CA GLY A 39 -6.62 -8.92 1.43
C GLY A 39 -7.56 -8.07 0.55
N ILE A 40 -7.05 -7.49 -0.55
CA ILE A 40 -7.82 -6.66 -1.47
C ILE A 40 -7.90 -7.26 -2.88
N PRO A 41 -8.90 -6.91 -3.70
CA PRO A 41 -9.00 -7.41 -5.07
C PRO A 41 -7.85 -6.95 -5.97
N PHE A 42 -7.39 -7.84 -6.85
CA PHE A 42 -6.54 -7.55 -7.99
C PHE A 42 -7.40 -7.21 -9.24
N PRO A 43 -7.02 -6.26 -10.11
CA PRO A 43 -5.81 -5.44 -10.09
C PRO A 43 -5.78 -4.41 -8.96
N LEU A 44 -4.57 -4.08 -8.49
CA LEU A 44 -4.39 -3.03 -7.50
C LEU A 44 -4.85 -1.68 -8.05
N CYS A 45 -5.67 -0.96 -7.29
CA CYS A 45 -6.12 0.39 -7.59
C CYS A 45 -6.11 1.25 -6.32
N MET A 46 -5.93 2.57 -6.47
CA MET A 46 -5.88 3.48 -5.33
C MET A 46 -7.12 3.40 -4.44
N GLY A 47 -8.32 3.20 -5.01
CA GLY A 47 -9.54 3.09 -4.21
C GLY A 47 -9.56 1.90 -3.26
N ASN A 48 -8.99 0.75 -3.65
CA ASN A 48 -8.89 -0.42 -2.78
C ASN A 48 -7.74 -0.26 -1.77
N LEU A 49 -6.62 0.34 -2.19
CA LEU A 49 -5.49 0.62 -1.30
C LEU A 49 -5.86 1.59 -0.18
N GLU A 50 -6.65 2.63 -0.46
CA GLU A 50 -7.14 3.55 0.57
C GLU A 50 -8.03 2.87 1.60
N LYS A 51 -8.90 1.97 1.15
CA LYS A 51 -9.75 1.18 2.05
C LYS A 51 -8.88 0.28 2.95
N ALA A 52 -7.88 -0.39 2.38
CA ALA A 52 -6.94 -1.22 3.13
C ALA A 52 -6.14 -0.39 4.15
N ALA A 53 -5.58 0.75 3.75
CA ALA A 53 -4.85 1.63 4.65
C ALA A 53 -5.69 2.07 5.84
N ARG A 54 -6.93 2.51 5.60
CA ARG A 54 -7.87 2.89 6.67
C ARG A 54 -8.24 1.71 7.56
N ALA A 55 -8.47 0.53 6.99
CA ALA A 55 -8.76 -0.68 7.76
C ALA A 55 -7.59 -1.10 8.66
N CYS A 56 -6.35 -0.85 8.22
CA CYS A 56 -5.13 -1.06 8.99
C CYS A 56 -4.80 0.10 9.96
N GLY A 57 -5.65 1.13 10.06
CA GLY A 57 -5.45 2.27 10.97
C GLY A 57 -4.36 3.25 10.51
N PHE A 58 -4.09 3.33 9.21
CA PHE A 58 -3.24 4.34 8.60
C PHE A 58 -4.07 5.41 7.89
N ASP A 59 -3.57 6.63 7.85
CA ASP A 59 -4.14 7.70 7.05
C ASP A 59 -3.57 7.69 5.62
N PRO A 60 -4.40 7.49 4.57
CA PRO A 60 -3.98 7.62 3.19
C PRO A 60 -3.28 8.94 2.84
N ALA A 61 -3.64 10.05 3.49
CA ALA A 61 -3.03 11.35 3.23
C ALA A 61 -1.57 11.42 3.72
N GLU A 62 -1.25 10.71 4.81
CA GLU A 62 0.12 10.57 5.31
C GLU A 62 0.94 9.58 4.46
N LEU A 63 0.31 8.52 3.96
CA LEU A 63 0.97 7.50 3.13
C LEU A 63 1.25 7.99 1.71
N TRP A 64 0.29 8.69 1.11
CA TRP A 64 0.37 9.15 -0.28
C TRP A 64 -0.01 10.64 -0.40
N PRO A 65 0.83 11.57 0.10
CA PRO A 65 0.53 13.00 0.06
C PRO A 65 0.32 13.56 -1.36
N TRP A 66 0.93 12.92 -2.36
CA TRP A 66 0.80 13.27 -3.77
C TRP A 66 -0.59 12.96 -4.34
N LEU A 67 -1.37 12.07 -3.71
CA LEU A 67 -2.68 11.64 -4.21
C LEU A 67 -3.68 12.80 -4.23
N ALA A 68 -3.60 13.70 -3.24
CA ALA A 68 -4.40 14.92 -3.20
C ALA A 68 -4.12 15.83 -4.40
N LYS A 69 -2.86 15.94 -4.83
CA LYS A 69 -2.46 16.73 -6.01
C LYS A 69 -2.98 16.11 -7.30
N VAL A 70 -2.91 14.78 -7.43
CA VAL A 70 -3.42 14.07 -8.61
C VAL A 70 -4.95 14.19 -8.71
N ARG A 71 -5.67 14.14 -7.58
CA ARG A 71 -7.14 14.27 -7.54
C ARG A 71 -7.64 15.69 -7.77
N GLY A 72 -6.89 16.70 -7.31
CA GLY A 72 -7.22 18.11 -7.52
C GLY A 72 -6.81 18.65 -8.90
N ALA A 73 -6.14 17.84 -9.73
CA ALA A 73 -5.81 18.17 -11.11
C ALA A 73 -6.87 17.67 -12.12
N ALA A 74 -8.04 17.25 -11.64
CA ALA A 74 -9.20 16.85 -12.44
C ALA A 74 -10.19 17.99 -12.60
#